data_AF-E9ANM8-F1
#
_entry.id   AF-E9ANM8-F1
#
_cell.length_a   1.000
_cell.length_b   1.000
_cell.length_c   1.000
_cell.angle_alpha   90.00
_cell.angle_beta   90.00
_cell.angle_gamma   90.00
#
_symmetry.space_group_name_H-M   'P 1'
#
loop_
_entity.id
_entity.type
_entity.pdbx_description
1 polymer ?
#
loop_
_entity_poly.entity_id
_entity_poly.type
_entity_poly.pdbx_seq_one_letter_code
_entity_poly.pdbx_strand_id
1 'polypeptide(L)'
;MGSSALSPRACMRDRLGITEAQLSNPVLHRDRASRPRYNGPLYNGHVHTILGAFRPPLDLRAPEREIVPSYDGNPTCLDWWLPTDAAADGGAAAMRVRALVVILPGLTGSSKELYVRSMARQLLKANMATCVLNARGVADTPLERPQIFSALFTKDLRHIMQTHLTRERVQERLLHRTPPLESNIHHKGAVPIIGVAFSLGGLILTNYVSEQGEAETPSGFDAVYTIISPHNVSDGAAALRMPLAKLFYDSIFYKALLAYYKRHKNVMQNLPGINKKLLMDGDSPLVERIRTVQEFDEFITGPHFGFPGAEAYYAAANNFCRLHHSRTPQVCLVAADDPVCGPPQPASRWLHLIDRHRGGLVYVEMPTGGHLGFLGCPWSEWTQTPNEMERFVLHSLIHFIESADTTAGEAKRNA
;
A
#
# COMPACT_ATOMS: atom_id res chain seq x y z
N MET A 1 -30.93 40.02 12.78
CA MET A 1 -31.08 38.87 11.85
C MET A 1 -29.75 38.69 11.15
N GLY A 2 -29.18 37.47 11.19
CA GLY A 2 -27.91 37.16 10.53
C GLY A 2 -27.04 36.19 11.33
N SER A 3 -27.62 35.06 11.75
CA SER A 3 -26.84 33.90 12.20
C SER A 3 -26.26 33.23 10.96
N SER A 4 -24.95 33.35 10.72
CA SER A 4 -24.26 32.52 9.74
C SER A 4 -23.84 31.22 10.40
N ALA A 5 -24.72 30.22 10.30
CA ALA A 5 -24.38 28.84 10.61
C ALA A 5 -23.17 28.40 9.77
N LEU A 6 -22.09 28.01 10.44
CA LEU A 6 -20.93 27.38 9.80
C LEU A 6 -21.37 26.04 9.19
N SER A 7 -21.10 25.87 7.89
CA SER A 7 -21.42 24.68 7.09
C SER A 7 -20.69 23.43 7.61
N PRO A 8 -21.35 22.25 7.75
CA PRO A 8 -20.75 21.03 8.35
C PRO A 8 -19.81 20.23 7.42
N ARG A 9 -19.32 20.82 6.33
CA ARG A 9 -18.45 20.12 5.36
C ARG A 9 -17.25 20.99 4.98
N ALA A 10 -16.22 20.99 5.83
CA ALA A 10 -14.89 21.31 5.33
C ALA A 10 -14.55 20.29 4.23
N CYS A 11 -14.29 20.77 3.02
CA CYS A 11 -13.93 19.90 1.91
C CYS A 11 -12.61 19.21 2.25
N MET A 12 -12.36 17.98 1.78
CA MET A 12 -11.06 17.34 2.00
C MET A 12 -9.90 18.20 1.46
N ARG A 13 -10.20 19.03 0.47
CA ARG A 13 -9.40 20.16 0.00
C ARG A 13 -8.83 21.01 1.14
N ASP A 14 -9.67 21.38 2.10
CA ASP A 14 -9.30 22.20 3.25
C ASP A 14 -8.58 21.36 4.32
N ARG A 15 -8.93 20.07 4.46
CA ARG A 15 -8.28 19.13 5.39
C ARG A 15 -6.85 18.74 4.98
N LEU A 16 -6.56 18.73 3.67
CA LEU A 16 -5.20 18.55 3.14
C LEU A 16 -4.42 19.86 2.99
N GLY A 17 -5.04 21.02 3.28
CA GLY A 17 -4.40 22.34 3.11
C GLY A 17 -4.21 22.79 1.66
N ILE A 18 -5.10 22.40 0.73
CA ILE A 18 -4.99 22.66 -0.72
C ILE A 18 -6.14 23.57 -1.20
N THR A 19 -6.10 24.87 -1.00
CA THR A 19 -7.12 25.86 -1.46
C THR A 19 -7.36 25.89 -2.98
N GLU A 20 -8.49 26.48 -3.42
CA GLU A 20 -8.81 26.67 -4.85
C GLU A 20 -7.76 27.51 -5.59
N ALA A 21 -7.17 28.47 -4.88
CA ALA A 21 -6.02 29.22 -5.34
C ALA A 21 -4.78 28.33 -5.53
N GLN A 22 -4.63 27.17 -4.86
CA GLN A 22 -3.52 26.23 -5.11
C GLN A 22 -3.76 25.33 -6.33
N LEU A 23 -4.99 25.16 -6.81
CA LEU A 23 -5.31 24.36 -8.00
C LEU A 23 -5.12 25.14 -9.31
N SER A 24 -5.22 26.46 -9.27
CA SER A 24 -4.90 27.37 -10.39
C SER A 24 -3.84 28.39 -9.96
N ASN A 25 -2.55 28.00 -9.88
CA ASN A 25 -1.54 28.95 -9.39
C ASN A 25 -0.15 28.91 -10.05
N PRO A 26 0.28 30.03 -10.64
CA PRO A 26 1.69 30.38 -10.81
C PRO A 26 2.50 30.42 -9.48
N VAL A 27 1.84 30.34 -8.31
CA VAL A 27 2.47 30.33 -6.98
C VAL A 27 2.74 28.93 -6.42
N LEU A 28 2.11 27.87 -6.95
CA LEU A 28 2.71 26.53 -6.85
C LEU A 28 4.09 26.51 -7.53
N HIS A 29 4.41 27.52 -8.37
CA HIS A 29 5.75 27.79 -8.89
C HIS A 29 6.58 28.82 -8.11
N ARG A 30 6.08 29.46 -7.03
CA ARG A 30 6.81 30.51 -6.30
C ARG A 30 7.30 30.21 -4.88
N ASP A 31 6.70 29.30 -4.11
CA ASP A 31 7.33 28.92 -2.84
C ASP A 31 8.40 27.85 -3.10
N ARG A 32 9.67 28.26 -3.13
CA ARG A 32 10.83 27.36 -3.30
C ARG A 32 11.23 26.67 -1.99
N ALA A 33 10.69 27.10 -0.85
CA ALA A 33 11.12 26.64 0.47
C ALA A 33 10.26 25.46 0.99
N SER A 34 8.99 25.38 0.61
CA SER A 34 8.03 24.35 1.07
C SER A 34 7.75 23.23 0.05
N ARG A 35 8.34 23.28 -1.15
CA ARG A 35 8.20 22.15 -2.09
C ARG A 35 9.03 20.96 -1.60
N PRO A 36 8.46 19.74 -1.57
CA PRO A 36 9.28 18.56 -1.60
C PRO A 36 10.15 18.63 -2.85
N ARG A 37 11.46 18.81 -2.65
CA ARG A 37 12.44 18.80 -3.74
C ARG A 37 12.83 17.35 -3.96
N TYR A 38 12.74 16.89 -5.19
CA TYR A 38 13.34 15.62 -5.58
C TYR A 38 14.87 15.78 -5.54
N ASN A 39 15.50 15.22 -4.53
CA ASN A 39 16.95 15.26 -4.34
C ASN A 39 17.62 13.94 -4.74
N GLY A 40 16.83 12.96 -5.22
CA GLY A 40 17.36 11.72 -5.78
C GLY A 40 18.10 11.97 -7.09
N PRO A 41 19.10 11.13 -7.44
CA PRO A 41 19.63 11.09 -8.80
C PRO A 41 18.52 10.83 -9.82
N LEU A 42 18.61 11.51 -10.97
CA LEU A 42 17.74 11.26 -12.13
C LEU A 42 18.28 10.10 -12.97
N TYR A 43 18.48 8.94 -12.34
CA TYR A 43 18.80 7.73 -13.08
C TYR A 43 17.59 7.27 -13.89
N ASN A 44 17.82 6.43 -14.90
CA ASN A 44 16.69 5.82 -15.60
C ASN A 44 15.94 4.83 -14.68
N GLY A 45 14.69 4.54 -15.02
CA GLY A 45 13.83 3.68 -14.21
C GLY A 45 14.35 2.26 -14.04
N HIS A 46 15.09 1.73 -15.03
CA HIS A 46 15.72 0.42 -14.91
C HIS A 46 16.79 0.39 -13.82
N VAL A 47 17.67 1.41 -13.77
CA VAL A 47 18.71 1.55 -12.74
C VAL A 47 18.07 1.69 -11.36
N HIS A 48 17.06 2.56 -11.23
CA HIS A 48 16.33 2.71 -9.97
C HIS A 48 15.74 1.38 -9.50
N THR A 49 15.07 0.64 -10.39
CA THR A 49 14.43 -0.64 -10.08
C THR A 49 15.44 -1.72 -9.69
N ILE A 50 16.46 -1.93 -10.54
CA ILE A 50 17.42 -3.01 -10.38
C ILE A 50 18.26 -2.79 -9.12
N LEU A 51 18.93 -1.63 -8.99
CA LEU A 51 19.76 -1.38 -7.82
C LEU A 51 18.92 -1.19 -6.55
N GLY A 52 17.66 -0.75 -6.67
CA GLY A 52 16.71 -0.70 -5.56
C GLY A 52 16.46 -2.06 -4.93
N ALA A 53 16.40 -3.12 -5.77
CA ALA A 53 16.26 -4.50 -5.31
C ALA A 53 17.54 -5.07 -4.66
N PHE A 54 18.71 -4.51 -4.97
CA PHE A 54 20.02 -4.92 -4.43
C PHE A 54 20.57 -3.98 -3.36
N ARG A 55 19.73 -3.10 -2.80
CA ARG A 55 20.13 -2.22 -1.69
C ARG A 55 20.63 -3.02 -0.48
N PRO A 56 21.56 -2.46 0.31
CA PRO A 56 22.09 -3.13 1.50
C PRO A 56 20.98 -3.55 2.47
N PRO A 57 21.17 -4.67 3.19
CA PRO A 57 20.24 -5.09 4.23
C PRO A 57 20.00 -3.99 5.27
N LEU A 58 18.74 -3.83 5.64
CA LEU A 58 18.32 -2.86 6.65
C LEU A 58 18.34 -3.47 8.05
N ASP A 59 19.03 -2.83 8.98
CA ASP A 59 18.88 -3.17 10.40
C ASP A 59 17.53 -2.65 10.92
N LEU A 60 16.66 -3.61 11.21
CA LEU A 60 15.37 -3.43 11.85
C LEU A 60 15.05 -4.73 12.58
N ARG A 61 14.65 -4.61 13.85
CA ARG A 61 14.25 -5.76 14.68
C ARG A 61 13.20 -6.62 13.99
N ALA A 62 13.16 -7.91 14.31
CA ALA A 62 12.10 -8.78 13.83
C ALA A 62 10.70 -8.24 14.25
N PRO A 63 9.69 -8.35 13.38
CA PRO A 63 8.33 -8.00 13.75
C PRO A 63 7.79 -9.00 14.79
N GLU A 64 6.86 -8.53 15.62
CA GLU A 64 6.01 -9.41 16.41
C GLU A 64 4.94 -9.98 15.47
N ARG A 65 5.01 -11.28 15.20
CA ARG A 65 4.05 -11.95 14.32
C ARG A 65 2.83 -12.41 15.09
N GLU A 66 1.67 -12.05 14.59
CA GLU A 66 0.37 -12.57 14.98
C GLU A 66 -0.23 -13.38 13.82
N ILE A 67 -0.63 -14.62 14.07
CA ILE A 67 -1.32 -15.46 13.07
C ILE A 67 -2.81 -15.44 13.40
N VAL A 68 -3.61 -14.99 12.45
CA VAL A 68 -5.06 -14.84 12.60
C VAL A 68 -5.80 -15.58 11.49
N PRO A 69 -7.01 -16.10 11.74
CA PRO A 69 -7.82 -16.70 10.70
C PRO A 69 -8.31 -15.62 9.71
N SER A 70 -8.35 -15.94 8.41
CA SER A 70 -9.06 -15.13 7.43
C SER A 70 -10.52 -15.57 7.28
N TYR A 71 -11.25 -14.93 6.36
CA TYR A 71 -12.68 -15.14 6.09
C TYR A 71 -13.06 -16.60 5.80
N ASP A 72 -12.16 -17.39 5.23
CA ASP A 72 -12.35 -18.80 4.89
C ASP A 72 -11.64 -19.74 5.87
N GLY A 73 -11.05 -19.22 6.94
CA GLY A 73 -10.27 -19.97 7.92
C GLY A 73 -8.83 -20.27 7.48
N ASN A 74 -8.35 -19.77 6.33
CA ASN A 74 -6.91 -19.81 6.04
C ASN A 74 -6.14 -18.92 7.03
N PRO A 75 -4.95 -19.33 7.51
CA PRO A 75 -4.10 -18.45 8.30
C PRO A 75 -3.63 -17.24 7.51
N THR A 76 -3.58 -16.08 8.17
CA THR A 76 -2.99 -14.83 7.67
C THR A 76 -2.06 -14.27 8.73
N CYS A 77 -0.90 -13.76 8.33
CA CYS A 77 0.11 -13.24 9.26
C CYS A 77 0.09 -11.71 9.29
N LEU A 78 -0.14 -11.15 10.48
CA LEU A 78 0.05 -9.74 10.79
C LEU A 78 1.42 -9.57 11.45
N ASP A 79 2.31 -8.84 10.80
CA ASP A 79 3.64 -8.56 11.32
C ASP A 79 3.71 -7.13 11.88
N TRP A 80 3.90 -7.03 13.19
CA TRP A 80 3.83 -5.79 13.92
C TRP A 80 5.21 -5.23 14.26
N TRP A 81 5.42 -3.95 13.96
CA TRP A 81 6.42 -3.13 14.61
C TRP A 81 5.74 -2.00 15.37
N LEU A 82 6.02 -1.96 16.67
CA LEU A 82 5.54 -0.92 17.57
C LEU A 82 6.71 0.01 17.91
N PRO A 83 6.49 1.33 18.04
CA PRO A 83 7.47 2.23 18.62
C PRO A 83 7.90 1.68 20.00
N THR A 84 9.20 1.68 20.25
CA THR A 84 9.74 1.33 21.56
C THR A 84 9.61 2.52 22.49
N ASP A 85 9.37 2.28 23.78
CA ASP A 85 9.44 3.34 24.78
C ASP A 85 10.86 3.92 24.75
N ALA A 86 11.02 5.14 24.23
CA ALA A 86 12.27 5.87 24.28
C ALA A 86 12.51 6.28 25.74
N ALA A 87 12.99 5.33 26.54
CA ALA A 87 13.47 5.51 27.90
C ALA A 87 14.74 4.67 28.07
N ALA A 88 15.80 5.04 27.32
CA ALA A 88 17.16 4.59 27.63
C ALA A 88 18.09 5.77 27.89
N ASP A 89 17.87 6.93 27.27
CA ASP A 89 18.68 8.13 27.52
C ASP A 89 17.79 9.32 27.92
N GLY A 90 17.50 9.39 29.23
CA GLY A 90 17.16 10.61 29.98
C GLY A 90 16.17 11.61 29.36
N GLY A 91 14.86 11.34 29.49
CA GLY A 91 13.83 12.35 29.22
C GLY A 91 12.44 11.72 29.04
N ALA A 92 11.78 11.40 30.15
CA ALA A 92 10.48 10.73 30.18
C ALA A 92 9.35 11.63 29.63
N ALA A 93 9.05 11.47 28.33
CA ALA A 93 7.69 11.53 27.81
C ALA A 93 7.51 10.29 26.95
N ALA A 94 6.77 9.29 27.44
CA ALA A 94 6.40 8.13 26.64
C ALA A 94 5.68 8.64 25.38
N MET A 95 6.38 8.60 24.24
CA MET A 95 5.86 9.19 23.00
C MET A 95 4.67 8.37 22.53
N ARG A 96 3.48 8.97 22.63
CA ARG A 96 2.21 8.40 22.18
C ARG A 96 2.31 7.96 20.72
N VAL A 97 1.76 6.78 20.43
CA VAL A 97 1.63 6.29 19.05
C VAL A 97 0.69 7.22 18.28
N ARG A 98 1.20 7.83 17.20
CA ARG A 98 0.49 8.84 16.41
C ARG A 98 -0.51 8.25 15.42
N ALA A 99 -0.23 7.05 14.90
CA ALA A 99 -1.07 6.34 13.95
C ALA A 99 -0.68 4.85 13.91
N LEU A 100 -1.59 4.02 13.43
CA LEU A 100 -1.31 2.69 12.90
C LEU A 100 -1.25 2.77 11.36
N VAL A 101 -0.13 2.35 10.79
CA VAL A 101 0.03 2.19 9.34
C VAL A 101 -0.04 0.71 8.98
N VAL A 102 -1.08 0.33 8.24
CA VAL A 102 -1.28 -1.02 7.73
C VAL A 102 -0.65 -1.12 6.35
N ILE A 103 0.39 -1.96 6.20
CA ILE A 103 1.13 -2.12 4.96
C ILE A 103 0.66 -3.35 4.18
N LEU A 104 0.37 -3.17 2.89
CA LEU A 104 0.13 -4.26 1.94
C LEU A 104 1.31 -4.35 0.95
N PRO A 105 2.13 -5.42 1.02
CA PRO A 105 3.23 -5.64 0.07
C PRO A 105 2.79 -5.90 -1.37
N GLY A 106 3.74 -5.85 -2.30
CA GLY A 106 3.57 -6.21 -3.70
C GLY A 106 3.48 -7.72 -3.96
N LEU A 107 3.50 -8.10 -5.23
CA LEU A 107 3.40 -9.50 -5.68
C LEU A 107 4.47 -10.37 -5.02
N THR A 108 4.05 -11.42 -4.30
CA THR A 108 4.92 -12.32 -3.52
C THR A 108 5.79 -11.64 -2.45
N GLY A 109 5.57 -10.36 -2.17
CA GLY A 109 6.26 -9.61 -1.12
C GLY A 109 5.67 -9.87 0.26
N SER A 110 6.47 -9.59 1.29
CA SER A 110 6.14 -9.76 2.70
C SER A 110 6.75 -8.64 3.56
N SER A 111 6.56 -8.71 4.87
CA SER A 111 7.29 -7.90 5.85
C SER A 111 8.82 -8.02 5.76
N LYS A 112 9.34 -9.02 5.06
CA LYS A 112 10.78 -9.24 4.88
C LYS A 112 11.38 -8.40 3.76
N GLU A 113 10.55 -7.84 2.88
CA GLU A 113 11.02 -7.04 1.76
C GLU A 113 11.68 -5.75 2.23
N LEU A 114 12.75 -5.36 1.54
CA LEU A 114 13.54 -4.21 1.95
C LEU A 114 12.76 -2.90 1.90
N TYR A 115 11.94 -2.67 0.86
CA TYR A 115 11.11 -1.46 0.77
C TYR A 115 10.06 -1.39 1.90
N VAL A 116 9.51 -2.55 2.33
CA VAL A 116 8.57 -2.63 3.46
C VAL A 116 9.29 -2.31 4.76
N ARG A 117 10.43 -2.95 5.02
CA ARG A 117 11.24 -2.72 6.22
C ARG A 117 11.75 -1.29 6.30
N SER A 118 12.17 -0.72 5.17
CA SER A 118 12.67 0.66 5.10
C SER A 118 11.57 1.66 5.43
N MET A 119 10.39 1.52 4.82
CA MET A 119 9.21 2.30 5.17
C MET A 119 8.84 2.13 6.65
N ALA A 120 8.74 0.89 7.15
CA ALA A 120 8.41 0.60 8.55
C ALA A 120 9.39 1.29 9.53
N ARG A 121 10.70 1.23 9.27
CA ARG A 121 11.72 1.91 10.08
C ARG A 121 11.50 3.42 10.10
N GLN A 122 11.11 4.02 8.98
CA GLN A 122 10.84 5.45 8.90
C GLN A 122 9.55 5.86 9.62
N LEU A 123 8.51 5.04 9.55
CA LEU A 123 7.27 5.23 10.30
C LEU A 123 7.49 5.12 11.81
N LEU A 124 8.30 4.15 12.26
CA LEU A 124 8.65 3.98 13.67
C LEU A 124 9.42 5.18 14.23
N LYS A 125 10.36 5.75 13.46
CA LYS A 125 11.08 6.99 13.84
C LYS A 125 10.13 8.18 14.04
N ALA A 126 8.95 8.14 13.41
CA ALA A 126 7.90 9.14 13.56
C ALA A 126 6.79 8.73 14.56
N ASN A 127 7.05 7.75 15.43
CA ASN A 127 6.11 7.19 16.41
C ASN A 127 4.81 6.65 15.81
N MET A 128 4.87 6.08 14.61
CA MET A 128 3.75 5.38 14.00
C MET A 128 3.96 3.88 14.12
N ALA A 129 2.96 3.17 14.65
CA ALA A 129 2.94 1.72 14.65
C ALA A 129 2.76 1.22 13.21
N THR A 130 3.38 0.09 12.89
CA THR A 130 3.29 -0.53 11.57
C THR A 130 2.77 -1.95 11.72
N CYS A 131 1.80 -2.33 10.90
CA CYS A 131 1.28 -3.69 10.78
C CYS A 131 1.33 -4.11 9.31
N VAL A 132 2.13 -5.11 8.96
CA VAL A 132 2.14 -5.67 7.60
C VAL A 132 1.14 -6.80 7.52
N LEU A 133 0.18 -6.68 6.59
CA LEU A 133 -0.72 -7.76 6.23
C LEU A 133 -0.04 -8.63 5.15
N ASN A 134 0.52 -9.78 5.56
CA ASN A 134 1.13 -10.69 4.61
C ASN A 134 0.07 -11.52 3.89
N ALA A 135 0.18 -11.63 2.57
CA ALA A 135 -0.74 -12.45 1.78
C ALA A 135 -0.58 -13.94 2.14
N ARG A 136 -1.71 -14.67 2.12
CA ARG A 136 -1.78 -16.11 2.35
C ARG A 136 -0.79 -16.90 1.50
N GLY A 137 -0.05 -17.81 2.13
CA GLY A 137 1.01 -18.60 1.50
C GLY A 137 2.29 -17.83 1.14
N VAL A 138 2.36 -16.51 1.33
CA VAL A 138 3.56 -15.73 0.99
C VAL A 138 4.54 -15.69 2.17
N ALA A 139 5.84 -15.73 1.85
CA ALA A 139 6.92 -15.88 2.81
C ALA A 139 6.67 -17.08 3.74
N ASP A 140 6.46 -16.84 5.02
CA ASP A 140 6.21 -17.84 6.07
C ASP A 140 4.75 -17.84 6.54
N THR A 141 3.84 -17.21 5.79
CA THR A 141 2.39 -17.33 5.99
C THR A 141 1.94 -18.71 5.50
N PRO A 142 1.23 -19.51 6.30
CA PRO A 142 0.67 -20.78 5.85
C PRO A 142 -0.35 -20.61 4.72
N LEU A 143 -0.59 -21.70 4.00
CA LEU A 143 -1.73 -21.85 3.11
C LEU A 143 -2.27 -23.26 3.33
N GLU A 144 -3.47 -23.36 3.89
CA GLU A 144 -4.04 -24.63 4.35
C GLU A 144 -5.28 -25.04 3.57
N ARG A 145 -6.00 -24.06 3.00
CA ARG A 145 -7.20 -24.26 2.19
C ARG A 145 -6.98 -23.77 0.76
N PRO A 146 -7.62 -24.39 -0.25
CA PRO A 146 -7.37 -24.13 -1.67
C PRO A 146 -7.99 -22.82 -2.15
N GLN A 147 -7.42 -21.72 -1.67
CA GLN A 147 -7.77 -20.37 -2.03
C GLN A 147 -6.53 -19.49 -1.92
N ILE A 148 -6.00 -19.04 -3.06
CA ILE A 148 -4.82 -18.17 -3.12
C ILE A 148 -5.23 -16.69 -3.09
N PHE A 149 -4.24 -15.79 -3.03
CA PHE A 149 -4.44 -14.35 -3.17
C PHE A 149 -4.38 -13.92 -4.65
N SER A 150 -4.88 -12.73 -4.95
CA SER A 150 -4.76 -12.08 -6.27
C SER A 150 -5.00 -10.58 -6.16
N ALA A 151 -4.83 -9.84 -7.26
CA ALA A 151 -5.11 -8.39 -7.34
C ALA A 151 -6.56 -8.02 -6.96
N LEU A 152 -7.49 -8.96 -7.15
CA LEU A 152 -8.93 -8.80 -6.89
C LEU A 152 -9.34 -9.34 -5.52
N PHE A 153 -8.41 -9.93 -4.77
CA PHE A 153 -8.76 -10.65 -3.56
C PHE A 153 -8.80 -9.74 -2.33
N THR A 154 -9.91 -9.05 -2.16
CA THR A 154 -10.13 -8.09 -1.06
C THR A 154 -10.64 -8.74 0.24
N LYS A 155 -11.03 -10.02 0.19
CA LYS A 155 -11.71 -10.71 1.30
C LYS A 155 -10.86 -10.82 2.57
N ASP A 156 -9.55 -11.04 2.42
CA ASP A 156 -8.62 -11.08 3.55
C ASP A 156 -8.56 -9.72 4.25
N LEU A 157 -8.24 -8.67 3.49
CA LEU A 157 -8.18 -7.30 4.02
C LEU A 157 -9.51 -6.91 4.67
N ARG A 158 -10.64 -7.22 4.02
CA ARG A 158 -11.98 -6.95 4.55
C ARG A 158 -12.22 -7.63 5.88
N HIS A 159 -11.93 -8.92 5.97
CA HIS A 159 -12.09 -9.67 7.20
C HIS A 159 -11.20 -9.10 8.32
N ILE A 160 -9.91 -8.93 8.05
CA ILE A 160 -8.95 -8.40 9.03
C ILE A 160 -9.35 -7.01 9.53
N MET A 161 -9.79 -6.09 8.66
CA MET A 161 -10.26 -4.77 9.06
C MET A 161 -11.52 -4.83 9.93
N GLN A 162 -12.41 -5.79 9.70
CA GLN A 162 -13.67 -5.94 10.42
C GLN A 162 -13.53 -6.71 11.74
N THR A 163 -12.50 -7.55 11.89
CA THR A 163 -12.36 -8.43 13.06
C THR A 163 -11.10 -8.16 13.89
N HIS A 164 -9.96 -7.85 13.29
CA HIS A 164 -8.66 -7.76 13.98
C HIS A 164 -8.12 -6.33 14.07
N LEU A 165 -8.44 -5.47 13.11
CA LEU A 165 -8.02 -4.07 13.06
C LEU A 165 -9.19 -3.10 13.26
N THR A 166 -10.17 -3.48 14.08
CA THR A 166 -11.22 -2.56 14.52
C THR A 166 -10.62 -1.44 15.37
N ARG A 167 -11.34 -0.31 15.48
CA ARG A 167 -10.86 0.83 16.27
C ARG A 167 -10.60 0.46 17.73
N GLU A 168 -11.46 -0.35 18.31
CA GLU A 168 -11.37 -0.82 19.68
C GLU A 168 -10.13 -1.68 19.89
N ARG A 169 -9.88 -2.65 19.01
CA ARG A 169 -8.71 -3.55 19.09
C ARG A 169 -7.40 -2.83 18.83
N VAL A 170 -7.37 -1.93 17.85
CA VAL A 170 -6.20 -1.09 17.58
C VAL A 170 -5.92 -0.19 18.78
N GLN A 171 -6.97 0.44 19.33
CA GLN A 171 -6.82 1.25 20.53
C GLN A 171 -6.27 0.40 21.68
N GLU A 172 -6.89 -0.74 22.01
CA GLU A 172 -6.47 -1.66 23.07
C GLU A 172 -5.00 -2.08 22.94
N ARG A 173 -4.59 -2.53 21.75
CA ARG A 173 -3.20 -2.94 21.47
C ARG A 173 -2.20 -1.79 21.69
N LEU A 174 -2.62 -0.55 21.46
CA LEU A 174 -1.77 0.65 21.57
C LEU A 174 -1.94 1.40 22.92
N LEU A 175 -2.93 1.03 23.75
CA LEU A 175 -3.26 1.69 25.03
C LEU A 175 -2.10 1.61 26.03
N HIS A 176 -1.49 0.42 26.23
CA HIS A 176 -0.40 0.25 27.21
C HIS A 176 0.90 0.98 26.84
N ARG A 177 1.00 1.48 25.61
CA ARG A 177 2.14 2.25 25.08
C ARG A 177 1.78 3.73 24.90
N THR A 178 0.63 4.13 25.46
CA THR A 178 0.18 5.52 25.58
C THR A 178 -0.02 5.76 27.08
N PRO A 179 0.76 6.63 27.74
CA PRO A 179 0.66 6.79 29.18
C PRO A 179 -0.77 7.25 29.57
N PRO A 180 -1.42 6.61 30.57
CA PRO A 180 -2.64 7.13 31.14
C PRO A 180 -2.27 8.36 31.99
N LEU A 181 -2.65 9.56 31.56
CA LEU A 181 -2.59 10.74 32.43
C LEU A 181 -3.98 11.35 32.60
N GLU A 182 -4.36 11.47 33.86
CA GLU A 182 -5.60 12.06 34.38
C GLU A 182 -5.76 13.57 34.05
N SER A 183 -4.77 14.22 33.41
CA SER A 183 -4.77 15.66 33.13
C SER A 183 -5.02 16.07 31.68
N ASN A 184 -5.17 15.15 30.72
CA ASN A 184 -5.37 15.51 29.31
C ASN A 184 -6.84 15.55 28.90
N ILE A 185 -7.52 16.63 29.29
CA ILE A 185 -8.86 17.02 28.80
C ILE A 185 -8.87 17.27 27.27
N HIS A 186 -7.72 17.32 26.61
CA HIS A 186 -7.62 17.77 25.23
C HIS A 186 -7.56 16.69 24.14
N HIS A 187 -7.22 15.40 24.38
CA HIS A 187 -6.98 14.43 23.28
C HIS A 187 -7.65 13.04 23.47
N LYS A 188 -8.99 13.01 23.51
CA LYS A 188 -9.84 11.80 23.44
C LYS A 188 -10.06 11.26 21.99
N GLY A 189 -9.07 11.34 21.11
CA GLY A 189 -9.18 10.88 19.71
C GLY A 189 -8.68 9.45 19.53
N ALA A 190 -9.43 8.61 18.82
CA ALA A 190 -8.99 7.27 18.42
C ALA A 190 -7.72 7.36 17.55
N VAL A 191 -6.80 6.38 17.68
CA VAL A 191 -5.59 6.33 16.85
C VAL A 191 -5.99 6.21 15.36
N PRO A 192 -5.48 7.08 14.47
CA PRO A 192 -5.71 6.96 13.04
C PRO A 192 -5.18 5.65 12.47
N ILE A 193 -5.94 5.02 11.56
CA ILE A 193 -5.55 3.82 10.83
C ILE A 193 -5.36 4.18 9.36
N ILE A 194 -4.15 4.05 8.85
CA ILE A 194 -3.77 4.48 7.50
C ILE A 194 -3.29 3.28 6.70
N GLY A 195 -3.83 3.06 5.51
CA GLY A 195 -3.36 2.01 4.60
C GLY A 195 -2.21 2.51 3.73
N VAL A 196 -1.12 1.75 3.60
CA VAL A 196 -0.03 2.01 2.66
C VAL A 196 0.23 0.75 1.85
N ALA A 197 0.13 0.83 0.54
CA ALA A 197 0.16 -0.36 -0.30
C ALA A 197 1.07 -0.19 -1.52
N PHE A 198 1.85 -1.21 -1.81
CA PHE A 198 2.87 -1.18 -2.85
C PHE A 198 2.50 -2.12 -4.01
N SER A 199 2.65 -1.67 -5.26
CA SER A 199 2.48 -2.54 -6.44
C SER A 199 1.14 -3.30 -6.42
N LEU A 200 1.14 -4.63 -6.48
CA LEU A 200 -0.06 -5.49 -6.35
C LEU A 200 -0.90 -5.18 -5.09
N GLY A 201 -0.26 -4.87 -3.96
CA GLY A 201 -0.98 -4.51 -2.74
C GLY A 201 -1.85 -3.27 -2.94
N GLY A 202 -1.41 -2.32 -3.78
CA GLY A 202 -2.18 -1.13 -4.12
C GLY A 202 -3.43 -1.44 -4.94
N LEU A 203 -3.39 -2.50 -5.77
CA LEU A 203 -4.57 -3.00 -6.47
C LEU A 203 -5.61 -3.53 -5.47
N ILE A 204 -5.17 -4.36 -4.53
CA ILE A 204 -6.02 -4.96 -3.48
C ILE A 204 -6.62 -3.86 -2.60
N LEU A 205 -5.80 -2.92 -2.12
CA LEU A 205 -6.26 -1.83 -1.25
C LEU A 205 -7.27 -0.93 -1.97
N THR A 206 -7.00 -0.55 -3.22
CA THR A 206 -7.91 0.28 -4.02
C THR A 206 -9.24 -0.43 -4.29
N ASN A 207 -9.20 -1.70 -4.70
CA ASN A 207 -10.42 -2.49 -4.91
C ASN A 207 -11.22 -2.57 -3.61
N TYR A 208 -10.57 -2.85 -2.48
CA TYR A 208 -11.21 -2.91 -1.18
C TYR A 208 -11.93 -1.60 -0.79
N VAL A 209 -11.23 -0.46 -0.82
CA VAL A 209 -11.84 0.82 -0.42
C VAL A 209 -12.91 1.29 -1.40
N SER A 210 -12.79 0.93 -2.69
CA SER A 210 -13.80 1.23 -3.70
C SER A 210 -15.07 0.40 -3.49
N GLU A 211 -14.93 -0.91 -3.26
CA GLU A 211 -16.05 -1.81 -2.92
C GLU A 211 -16.76 -1.36 -1.63
N GLN A 212 -16.01 -0.94 -0.61
CA GLN A 212 -16.58 -0.39 0.63
C GLN A 212 -17.34 0.91 0.37
N GLY A 213 -16.76 1.81 -0.42
CA GLY A 213 -17.40 3.09 -0.77
C GLY A 213 -18.66 2.95 -1.62
N GLU A 214 -18.71 1.94 -2.49
CA GLU A 214 -19.90 1.57 -3.27
C GLU A 214 -20.99 0.95 -2.40
N ALA A 215 -20.62 0.05 -1.47
CA ALA A 215 -21.52 -0.53 -0.48
C ALA A 215 -21.94 0.43 0.65
N GLU A 216 -21.43 1.67 0.64
CA GLU A 216 -21.64 2.69 1.67
C GLU A 216 -21.19 2.27 3.08
N THR A 217 -20.27 1.32 3.17
CA THR A 217 -19.74 0.81 4.43
C THR A 217 -18.36 1.41 4.72
N PRO A 218 -18.04 1.74 5.98
CA PRO A 218 -16.71 2.23 6.33
C PRO A 218 -15.62 1.20 6.01
N SER A 219 -14.53 1.65 5.38
CA SER A 219 -13.36 0.80 5.12
C SER A 219 -12.50 0.55 6.37
N GLY A 220 -12.74 1.29 7.46
CA GLY A 220 -11.92 1.29 8.66
C GLY A 220 -10.68 2.19 8.56
N PHE A 221 -10.27 2.60 7.35
CA PHE A 221 -9.13 3.49 7.12
C PHE A 221 -9.52 4.97 7.13
N ASP A 222 -8.67 5.81 7.74
CA ASP A 222 -8.78 7.27 7.68
C ASP A 222 -8.20 7.84 6.38
N ALA A 223 -7.15 7.19 5.85
CA ALA A 223 -6.56 7.48 4.56
C ALA A 223 -5.88 6.24 3.99
N VAL A 224 -5.65 6.23 2.68
CA VAL A 224 -4.92 5.19 1.97
C VAL A 224 -3.91 5.78 0.98
N TYR A 225 -2.76 5.12 0.88
CA TYR A 225 -1.66 5.46 -0.02
C TYR A 225 -1.38 4.25 -0.91
N THR A 226 -1.38 4.48 -2.21
CA THR A 226 -0.94 3.49 -3.20
C THR A 226 0.34 3.96 -3.86
N ILE A 227 1.35 3.11 -3.85
CA ILE A 227 2.71 3.45 -4.22
C ILE A 227 3.14 2.51 -5.35
N ILE A 228 3.43 3.09 -6.51
CA ILE A 228 3.88 2.36 -7.71
C ILE A 228 2.92 1.18 -7.99
N SER A 229 1.61 1.46 -7.95
CA SER A 229 0.58 0.47 -8.21
C SER A 229 0.14 0.57 -9.67
N PRO A 230 0.01 -0.55 -10.40
CA PRO A 230 -0.46 -0.51 -11.78
C PRO A 230 -1.93 -0.06 -11.78
N HIS A 231 -2.21 1.09 -12.37
CA HIS A 231 -3.59 1.57 -12.53
C HIS A 231 -4.31 0.84 -13.66
N ASN A 232 -3.56 0.36 -14.65
CA ASN A 232 -4.03 -0.53 -15.69
C ASN A 232 -3.12 -1.77 -15.72
N VAL A 233 -3.66 -2.89 -15.27
CA VAL A 233 -3.00 -4.20 -15.22
C VAL A 233 -2.67 -4.71 -16.61
N SER A 234 -3.50 -4.42 -17.61
CA SER A 234 -3.22 -4.78 -19.01
C SER A 234 -2.01 -4.01 -19.55
N ASP A 235 -1.87 -2.73 -19.21
CA ASP A 235 -0.70 -1.92 -19.59
C ASP A 235 0.57 -2.43 -18.90
N GLY A 236 0.48 -2.77 -17.60
CA GLY A 236 1.60 -3.37 -16.85
C GLY A 236 1.99 -4.75 -17.39
N ALA A 237 1.02 -5.59 -17.75
CA ALA A 237 1.29 -6.88 -18.39
C ALA A 237 1.97 -6.69 -19.74
N ALA A 238 1.55 -5.71 -20.54
CA ALA A 238 2.20 -5.37 -21.81
C ALA A 238 3.64 -4.85 -21.59
N ALA A 239 3.87 -4.02 -20.58
CA ALA A 239 5.20 -3.54 -20.20
C ALA A 239 6.14 -4.69 -19.81
N LEU A 240 5.67 -5.64 -18.99
CA LEU A 240 6.44 -6.83 -18.60
C LEU A 240 6.81 -7.74 -19.78
N ARG A 241 6.06 -7.72 -20.88
CA ARG A 241 6.38 -8.48 -22.10
C ARG A 241 7.52 -7.88 -22.93
N MET A 242 7.89 -6.61 -22.68
CA MET A 242 8.99 -5.98 -23.41
C MET A 242 10.30 -6.73 -23.15
N PRO A 243 11.22 -6.87 -24.15
CA PRO A 243 12.39 -7.75 -24.02
C PRO A 243 13.26 -7.54 -22.77
N LEU A 244 13.55 -6.27 -22.42
CA LEU A 244 14.32 -5.93 -21.22
C LEU A 244 13.54 -6.25 -19.94
N ALA A 245 12.26 -5.88 -19.88
CA ALA A 245 11.42 -6.14 -18.72
C ALA A 245 11.17 -7.64 -18.50
N LYS A 246 11.02 -8.41 -19.58
CA LYS A 246 10.90 -9.87 -19.55
C LYS A 246 12.15 -10.51 -18.95
N LEU A 247 13.33 -10.02 -19.35
CA LEU A 247 14.61 -10.53 -18.85
C LEU A 247 14.84 -10.19 -17.38
N PHE A 248 14.62 -8.92 -16.99
CA PHE A 248 15.00 -8.42 -15.66
C PHE A 248 13.90 -8.52 -14.59
N TYR A 249 12.62 -8.47 -14.94
CA TYR A 249 11.51 -8.35 -13.97
C TYR A 249 10.55 -9.54 -14.01
N ASP A 250 9.97 -9.82 -15.18
CA ASP A 250 9.03 -10.95 -15.34
C ASP A 250 9.69 -12.25 -14.89
N SER A 251 10.98 -12.42 -15.22
CA SER A 251 11.75 -13.59 -14.82
C SER A 251 11.89 -13.79 -13.31
N ILE A 252 11.95 -12.71 -12.55
CA ILE A 252 12.02 -12.74 -11.09
C ILE A 252 10.63 -13.05 -10.53
N PHE A 253 9.60 -12.36 -11.03
CA PHE A 253 8.23 -12.50 -10.54
C PHE A 253 7.64 -13.89 -10.80
N TYR A 254 7.79 -14.44 -12.02
CA TYR A 254 7.26 -15.78 -12.29
C TYR A 254 8.02 -16.85 -11.50
N LYS A 255 9.33 -16.69 -11.27
CA LYS A 255 10.11 -17.63 -10.43
C LYS A 255 9.63 -17.60 -8.98
N ALA A 256 9.31 -16.42 -8.45
CA ALA A 256 8.71 -16.29 -7.12
C ALA A 256 7.33 -16.95 -7.04
N LEU A 257 6.48 -16.76 -8.05
CA LEU A 257 5.17 -17.43 -8.17
C LEU A 257 5.31 -18.96 -8.31
N LEU A 258 6.29 -19.44 -9.06
CA LEU A 258 6.56 -20.87 -9.20
C LEU A 258 7.08 -21.46 -7.89
N ALA A 259 7.93 -20.74 -7.15
CA ALA A 259 8.37 -21.14 -5.82
C ALA A 259 7.18 -21.19 -4.82
N TYR A 260 6.30 -20.20 -4.87
CA TYR A 260 5.03 -20.18 -4.14
C TYR A 260 4.19 -21.42 -4.45
N TYR A 261 3.98 -21.71 -5.74
CA TYR A 261 3.24 -22.90 -6.16
C TYR A 261 3.86 -24.20 -5.64
N LYS A 262 5.18 -24.36 -5.83
CA LYS A 262 5.90 -25.58 -5.44
C LYS A 262 5.83 -25.81 -3.93
N ARG A 263 5.99 -24.75 -3.14
CA ARG A 263 5.86 -24.80 -1.68
C ARG A 263 4.49 -25.30 -1.25
N HIS A 264 3.43 -24.88 -1.94
CA HIS A 264 2.05 -25.18 -1.58
C HIS A 264 1.40 -26.23 -2.46
N LYS A 265 2.18 -27.07 -3.17
CA LYS A 265 1.68 -28.02 -4.19
C LYS A 265 0.47 -28.84 -3.71
N ASN A 266 0.49 -29.28 -2.46
CA ASN A 266 -0.57 -30.10 -1.87
C ASN A 266 -1.91 -29.37 -1.75
N VAL A 267 -1.89 -28.05 -1.59
CA VAL A 267 -3.09 -27.20 -1.56
C VAL A 267 -3.41 -26.68 -2.97
N MET A 268 -2.39 -26.29 -3.74
CA MET A 268 -2.54 -25.78 -5.10
C MET A 268 -3.22 -26.78 -6.04
N GLN A 269 -2.97 -28.09 -5.89
CA GLN A 269 -3.62 -29.12 -6.70
C GLN A 269 -5.15 -29.20 -6.51
N ASN A 270 -5.66 -28.63 -5.42
CA ASN A 270 -7.06 -28.67 -5.05
C ASN A 270 -7.76 -27.32 -5.31
N LEU A 271 -7.10 -26.38 -5.98
CA LEU A 271 -7.72 -25.11 -6.34
C LEU A 271 -8.95 -25.36 -7.23
N PRO A 272 -10.12 -24.79 -6.90
CA PRO A 272 -11.25 -24.78 -7.81
C PRO A 272 -10.87 -24.12 -9.13
N GLY A 273 -11.42 -24.59 -10.24
CA GLY A 273 -11.27 -23.97 -11.57
C GLY A 273 -9.99 -24.31 -12.34
N ILE A 274 -8.93 -24.82 -11.70
CA ILE A 274 -7.69 -25.16 -12.41
C ILE A 274 -7.78 -26.52 -13.13
N ASN A 275 -7.09 -26.65 -14.26
CA ASN A 275 -6.94 -27.94 -14.93
C ASN A 275 -5.79 -28.75 -14.31
N LYS A 276 -6.11 -29.53 -13.27
CA LYS A 276 -5.12 -30.35 -12.53
C LYS A 276 -4.34 -31.27 -13.46
N LYS A 277 -5.02 -31.97 -14.38
CA LYS A 277 -4.36 -32.92 -15.30
C LYS A 277 -3.32 -32.22 -16.16
N LEU A 278 -3.70 -31.10 -16.76
CA LEU A 278 -2.80 -30.29 -17.59
C LEU A 278 -1.61 -29.74 -16.78
N LEU A 279 -1.86 -29.28 -15.56
CA LEU A 279 -0.85 -28.63 -14.72
C LEU A 279 0.13 -29.61 -14.07
N MET A 280 -0.28 -30.84 -13.79
CA MET A 280 0.45 -31.76 -12.91
C MET A 280 0.76 -33.13 -13.50
N ASP A 281 0.03 -33.60 -14.51
CA ASP A 281 0.21 -34.95 -15.05
C ASP A 281 1.21 -34.98 -16.22
N GLY A 282 1.78 -36.17 -16.46
CA GLY A 282 2.71 -36.45 -17.56
C GLY A 282 4.19 -36.20 -17.23
N ASP A 283 5.06 -36.61 -18.16
CA ASP A 283 6.53 -36.51 -18.00
C ASP A 283 7.05 -35.06 -18.07
N SER A 284 6.24 -34.13 -18.57
CA SER A 284 6.56 -32.70 -18.66
C SER A 284 5.32 -31.85 -18.30
N PRO A 285 4.99 -31.74 -17.01
CA PRO A 285 3.78 -31.05 -16.56
C PRO A 285 3.83 -29.56 -16.93
N LEU A 286 2.68 -28.96 -17.25
CA LEU A 286 2.63 -27.56 -17.70
C LEU A 286 3.23 -26.58 -16.67
N VAL A 287 3.08 -26.86 -15.37
CA VAL A 287 3.62 -25.97 -14.33
C VAL A 287 5.14 -25.82 -14.39
N GLU A 288 5.85 -26.84 -14.86
CA GLU A 288 7.30 -26.79 -15.04
C GLU A 288 7.72 -26.04 -16.32
N ARG A 289 6.76 -25.71 -17.18
CA ARG A 289 6.96 -24.98 -18.44
C ARG A 289 6.53 -23.51 -18.36
N ILE A 290 5.92 -23.06 -17.26
CA ILE A 290 5.60 -21.64 -17.03
C ILE A 290 6.90 -20.82 -16.94
N ARG A 291 7.00 -19.76 -17.74
CA ARG A 291 8.16 -18.85 -17.86
C ARG A 291 7.79 -17.38 -17.75
N THR A 292 6.53 -17.05 -17.50
CA THR A 292 6.05 -15.66 -17.40
C THR A 292 4.96 -15.55 -16.34
N VAL A 293 4.77 -14.34 -15.79
CA VAL A 293 3.63 -14.06 -14.89
C VAL A 293 2.31 -14.26 -15.63
N GLN A 294 2.25 -13.89 -16.91
CA GLN A 294 1.07 -14.08 -17.75
C GLN A 294 0.67 -15.55 -17.88
N GLU A 295 1.61 -16.47 -18.12
CA GLU A 295 1.29 -17.90 -18.15
C GLU A 295 0.84 -18.44 -16.80
N PHE A 296 1.42 -17.94 -15.69
CA PHE A 296 0.93 -18.29 -14.36
C PHE A 296 -0.53 -17.84 -14.17
N ASP A 297 -0.85 -16.63 -14.59
CA ASP A 297 -2.20 -16.09 -14.51
C ASP A 297 -3.16 -16.79 -15.50
N GLU A 298 -2.68 -17.23 -16.66
CA GLU A 298 -3.48 -17.92 -17.67
C GLU A 298 -3.97 -19.28 -17.17
N PHE A 299 -3.09 -20.05 -16.53
CA PHE A 299 -3.38 -21.44 -16.18
C PHE A 299 -3.75 -21.66 -14.71
N ILE A 300 -3.40 -20.72 -13.81
CA ILE A 300 -3.61 -20.87 -12.37
C ILE A 300 -4.49 -19.75 -11.83
N THR A 301 -4.04 -18.49 -11.84
CA THR A 301 -4.75 -17.39 -11.19
C THR A 301 -6.12 -17.15 -11.83
N GLY A 302 -6.17 -16.90 -13.14
CA GLY A 302 -7.39 -16.62 -13.88
C GLY A 302 -8.44 -17.72 -13.69
N PRO A 303 -8.15 -18.99 -14.05
CA PRO A 303 -9.08 -20.09 -13.87
C PRO A 303 -9.54 -20.27 -12.42
N HIS A 304 -8.64 -20.11 -11.45
CA HIS A 304 -9.00 -20.22 -10.04
C HIS A 304 -10.01 -19.17 -9.59
N PHE A 305 -9.87 -17.94 -10.08
CA PHE A 305 -10.80 -16.84 -9.81
C PHE A 305 -12.01 -16.81 -10.77
N GLY A 306 -12.20 -17.85 -11.58
CA GLY A 306 -13.35 -17.99 -12.48
C GLY A 306 -13.22 -17.20 -13.79
N PHE A 307 -12.03 -16.73 -14.13
CA PHE A 307 -11.75 -16.08 -15.41
C PHE A 307 -11.30 -17.10 -16.46
N PRO A 308 -11.67 -16.93 -17.74
CA PRO A 308 -11.22 -17.81 -18.82
C PRO A 308 -9.70 -17.87 -19.02
N GLY A 309 -8.96 -16.83 -18.59
CA GLY A 309 -7.52 -16.71 -18.76
C GLY A 309 -6.99 -15.39 -18.22
N ALA A 310 -5.71 -15.10 -18.47
CA ALA A 310 -4.98 -13.96 -17.93
C ALA A 310 -5.57 -12.62 -18.38
N GLU A 311 -5.91 -12.47 -19.67
CA GLU A 311 -6.43 -11.21 -20.20
C GLU A 311 -7.79 -10.83 -19.58
N ALA A 312 -8.69 -11.80 -19.38
CA ALA A 312 -9.95 -11.58 -18.71
C ALA A 312 -9.76 -11.21 -17.23
N TYR A 313 -8.81 -11.88 -16.56
CA TYR A 313 -8.40 -11.54 -15.20
C TYR A 313 -7.81 -10.12 -15.11
N TYR A 314 -6.93 -9.72 -16.03
CA TYR A 314 -6.33 -8.38 -16.08
C TYR A 314 -7.37 -7.30 -16.32
N ALA A 315 -8.28 -7.51 -17.27
CA ALA A 315 -9.39 -6.61 -17.53
C ALA A 315 -10.26 -6.41 -16.28
N ALA A 316 -10.50 -7.47 -15.51
CA ALA A 316 -11.27 -7.38 -14.27
C ALA A 316 -10.49 -6.71 -13.12
N ALA A 317 -9.17 -6.94 -13.04
CA ALA A 317 -8.26 -6.39 -12.04
C ALA A 317 -7.97 -4.90 -12.24
N ASN A 318 -8.19 -4.36 -13.44
CA ASN A 318 -8.12 -2.92 -13.72
C ASN A 318 -9.05 -2.13 -12.79
N ASN A 319 -8.47 -1.30 -11.93
CA ASN A 319 -9.20 -0.58 -10.90
C ASN A 319 -9.12 0.94 -11.02
N PHE A 320 -8.42 1.47 -12.02
CA PHE A 320 -8.31 2.91 -12.24
C PHE A 320 -9.68 3.59 -12.32
N CYS A 321 -10.60 3.04 -13.12
CA CYS A 321 -11.95 3.57 -13.21
C CYS A 321 -12.78 3.34 -11.94
N ARG A 322 -12.36 2.48 -11.00
CA ARG A 322 -13.07 2.23 -9.74
C ARG A 322 -12.67 3.20 -8.62
N LEU A 323 -11.52 3.87 -8.74
CA LEU A 323 -11.01 4.82 -7.74
C LEU A 323 -12.08 5.79 -7.23
N HIS A 324 -12.91 6.33 -8.14
CA HIS A 324 -13.93 7.32 -7.77
C HIS A 324 -15.03 6.81 -6.83
N HIS A 325 -15.21 5.49 -6.69
CA HIS A 325 -16.15 4.89 -5.74
C HIS A 325 -15.65 4.97 -4.29
N SER A 326 -14.34 5.06 -4.08
CA SER A 326 -13.76 5.17 -2.74
C SER A 326 -14.26 6.42 -2.02
N ARG A 327 -14.67 6.22 -0.77
CA ARG A 327 -15.00 7.29 0.19
C ARG A 327 -13.85 7.59 1.14
N THR A 328 -12.77 6.80 1.08
CA THR A 328 -11.57 7.01 1.90
C THR A 328 -10.61 7.95 1.17
N PRO A 329 -10.10 8.99 1.85
CA PRO A 329 -8.98 9.81 1.38
C PRO A 329 -7.87 8.98 0.74
N GLN A 330 -7.53 9.24 -0.53
CA GLN A 330 -6.56 8.42 -1.27
C GLN A 330 -5.44 9.24 -1.90
N VAL A 331 -4.20 8.79 -1.74
CA VAL A 331 -3.01 9.30 -2.44
C VAL A 331 -2.46 8.21 -3.36
N CYS A 332 -2.26 8.55 -4.63
CA CYS A 332 -1.65 7.68 -5.64
C CYS A 332 -0.29 8.26 -6.04
N LEU A 333 0.79 7.59 -5.64
CA LEU A 333 2.16 7.94 -6.00
C LEU A 333 2.67 7.01 -7.10
N VAL A 334 3.09 7.57 -8.22
CA VAL A 334 3.66 6.84 -9.36
C VAL A 334 5.01 7.43 -9.77
N ALA A 335 5.77 6.68 -10.57
CA ALA A 335 6.97 7.17 -11.25
C ALA A 335 6.75 7.13 -12.77
N ALA A 336 7.13 8.21 -13.46
CA ALA A 336 6.98 8.33 -14.91
C ALA A 336 7.81 7.30 -15.70
N ASP A 337 8.89 6.80 -15.09
CA ASP A 337 9.85 5.87 -15.67
C ASP A 337 9.72 4.43 -15.17
N ASP A 338 8.61 4.05 -14.51
CA ASP A 338 8.40 2.69 -14.00
C ASP A 338 8.40 1.65 -15.14
N PRO A 339 9.38 0.73 -15.19
CA PRO A 339 9.49 -0.25 -16.28
C PRO A 339 8.59 -1.48 -16.08
N VAL A 340 7.84 -1.57 -14.98
CA VAL A 340 6.99 -2.72 -14.61
C VAL A 340 5.52 -2.40 -14.76
N CYS A 341 5.05 -1.26 -14.25
CA CYS A 341 3.62 -0.90 -14.33
C CYS A 341 3.21 -0.28 -15.66
N GLY A 342 4.17 0.03 -16.54
CA GLY A 342 3.93 0.76 -17.77
C GLY A 342 3.78 2.27 -17.53
N PRO A 343 3.52 3.04 -18.59
CA PRO A 343 3.41 4.49 -18.48
C PRO A 343 2.21 4.89 -17.61
N PRO A 344 2.32 5.99 -16.83
CA PRO A 344 1.20 6.53 -16.10
C PRO A 344 0.01 6.86 -17.02
N GLN A 345 -1.21 6.80 -16.47
CA GLN A 345 -2.40 7.20 -17.21
C GLN A 345 -2.36 8.69 -17.56
N PRO A 346 -2.91 9.11 -18.71
CA PRO A 346 -2.93 10.52 -19.11
C PRO A 346 -3.52 11.43 -18.03
N ALA A 347 -2.93 12.61 -17.85
CA ALA A 347 -3.36 13.60 -16.85
C ALA A 347 -4.86 13.94 -16.94
N SER A 348 -5.44 13.97 -18.14
CA SER A 348 -6.87 14.20 -18.35
C SER A 348 -7.75 13.15 -17.68
N ARG A 349 -7.32 11.88 -17.67
CA ARG A 349 -8.04 10.80 -16.99
C ARG A 349 -7.95 10.92 -15.47
N TRP A 350 -6.81 11.35 -14.95
CA TRP A 350 -6.63 11.63 -13.53
C TRP A 350 -7.52 12.78 -13.07
N LEU A 351 -7.50 13.91 -13.79
CA LEU A 351 -8.36 15.06 -13.50
C LEU A 351 -9.84 14.66 -13.45
N HIS A 352 -10.28 13.83 -14.40
CA HIS A 352 -11.64 13.30 -14.42
C HIS A 352 -12.00 12.48 -13.17
N LEU A 353 -11.08 11.65 -12.67
CA LEU A 353 -11.31 10.86 -11.46
C LEU A 353 -11.27 11.72 -10.20
N ILE A 354 -10.36 12.69 -10.12
CA ILE A 354 -10.21 13.58 -8.96
C ILE A 354 -11.51 14.35 -8.71
N ASP A 355 -12.14 14.86 -9.76
CA ASP A 355 -13.42 15.59 -9.69
C ASP A 355 -14.58 14.70 -9.17
N ARG A 356 -14.53 13.40 -9.46
CA ARG A 356 -15.61 12.45 -9.11
C ARG A 356 -15.35 11.67 -7.83
N HIS A 357 -14.14 11.73 -7.28
CA HIS A 357 -13.75 10.90 -6.15
C HIS A 357 -14.44 11.37 -4.86
N ARG A 358 -15.28 10.50 -4.28
CA ARG A 358 -16.15 10.87 -3.15
C ARG A 358 -15.40 11.12 -1.86
N GLY A 359 -14.23 10.49 -1.71
CA GLY A 359 -13.39 10.59 -0.52
C GLY A 359 -12.23 11.57 -0.63
N GLY A 360 -12.06 12.31 -1.73
CA GLY A 360 -10.83 13.06 -2.08
C GLY A 360 -9.64 12.20 -2.57
N LEU A 361 -9.06 12.59 -3.71
CA LEU A 361 -7.98 11.89 -4.41
C LEU A 361 -6.83 12.84 -4.72
N VAL A 362 -5.60 12.43 -4.40
CA VAL A 362 -4.37 13.12 -4.77
C VAL A 362 -3.54 12.22 -5.69
N TYR A 363 -3.18 12.73 -6.86
CA TYR A 363 -2.25 12.09 -7.78
C TYR A 363 -0.89 12.76 -7.70
N VAL A 364 0.17 11.97 -7.56
CA VAL A 364 1.56 12.44 -7.54
C VAL A 364 2.38 11.60 -8.50
N GLU A 365 2.92 12.27 -9.51
CA GLU A 365 3.84 11.69 -10.49
C GLU A 365 5.25 12.19 -10.20
N MET A 366 6.16 11.26 -9.91
CA MET A 366 7.59 11.55 -9.76
C MET A 366 8.28 11.38 -11.12
N PRO A 367 9.25 12.26 -11.47
CA PRO A 367 9.90 12.23 -12.78
C PRO A 367 10.72 10.94 -12.98
N THR A 368 11.35 10.45 -11.92
CA THR A 368 12.10 9.19 -11.91
C THR A 368 11.91 8.46 -10.59
N GLY A 369 12.09 7.15 -10.62
CA GLY A 369 12.02 6.31 -9.43
C GLY A 369 11.97 4.82 -9.71
N GLY A 370 11.69 4.43 -10.97
CA GLY A 370 11.52 3.03 -11.36
C GLY A 370 10.43 2.33 -10.54
N HIS A 371 10.46 1.00 -10.54
CA HIS A 371 9.56 0.18 -9.75
C HIS A 371 10.09 0.05 -8.31
N LEU A 372 9.53 0.83 -7.38
CA LEU A 372 9.86 0.82 -5.94
C LEU A 372 11.32 1.18 -5.57
N GLY A 373 12.10 1.69 -6.53
CA GLY A 373 13.52 1.98 -6.35
C GLY A 373 13.77 3.31 -5.64
N PHE A 374 13.45 4.42 -6.30
CA PHE A 374 13.65 5.80 -5.81
C PHE A 374 15.04 6.09 -5.24
N LEU A 375 16.08 5.40 -5.75
CA LEU A 375 17.46 5.53 -5.26
C LEU A 375 17.85 6.98 -4.93
N GLY A 376 18.44 7.17 -3.76
CA GLY A 376 19.18 8.36 -3.39
C GLY A 376 20.60 8.33 -3.94
N CYS A 377 21.39 9.36 -3.61
CA CYS A 377 22.82 9.33 -3.93
C CYS A 377 23.54 8.20 -3.16
N PRO A 378 24.73 7.74 -3.58
CA PRO A 378 25.43 6.64 -2.93
C PRO A 378 25.62 6.81 -1.41
N TRP A 379 25.85 8.04 -0.95
CA TRP A 379 25.93 8.34 0.48
C TRP A 379 24.59 8.16 1.19
N SER A 380 23.47 8.60 0.60
CA SER A 380 22.14 8.37 1.15
C SER A 380 21.80 6.88 1.20
N GLU A 381 22.19 6.11 0.20
CA GLU A 381 21.99 4.65 0.17
C GLU A 381 22.83 3.94 1.22
N TRP A 382 24.11 4.33 1.36
CA TRP A 382 25.01 3.78 2.37
C TRP A 382 24.55 4.08 3.81
N THR A 383 24.13 5.32 4.06
CA THR A 383 23.59 5.75 5.36
C THR A 383 22.13 5.34 5.56
N GLN A 384 21.52 4.70 4.56
CA GLN A 384 20.13 4.31 4.54
C GLN A 384 19.19 5.48 4.90
N THR A 385 19.49 6.65 4.37
CA THR A 385 18.61 7.83 4.46
C THR A 385 17.33 7.55 3.67
N PRO A 386 16.16 8.08 4.09
CA PRO A 386 14.91 7.87 3.38
C PRO A 386 15.02 8.27 1.91
N ASN A 387 14.52 7.42 1.02
CA ASN A 387 14.44 7.74 -0.40
C ASN A 387 13.28 8.71 -0.71
N GLU A 388 13.17 9.20 -1.94
CA GLU A 388 12.16 10.23 -2.28
C GLU A 388 10.71 9.77 -2.07
N MET A 389 10.42 8.51 -2.39
CA MET A 389 9.11 7.91 -2.11
C MET A 389 8.83 7.88 -0.61
N GLU A 390 9.79 7.43 0.21
CA GLU A 390 9.66 7.38 1.67
C GLU A 390 9.51 8.77 2.28
N ARG A 391 10.30 9.75 1.82
CA ARG A 391 10.20 11.15 2.27
C ARG A 391 8.83 11.71 1.99
N PHE A 392 8.33 11.54 0.76
CA PHE A 392 7.02 12.03 0.37
C PHE A 392 5.90 11.41 1.22
N VAL A 393 5.89 10.08 1.33
CA VAL A 393 4.86 9.34 2.09
C VAL A 393 4.91 9.75 3.57
N LEU A 394 6.10 9.78 4.18
CA LEU A 394 6.27 10.16 5.58
C LEU A 394 5.80 11.60 5.83
N HIS A 395 6.22 12.55 4.98
CA HIS A 395 5.82 13.95 5.09
C HIS A 395 4.31 14.11 4.95
N SER A 396 3.70 13.47 3.95
CA SER A 396 2.25 13.50 3.73
C SER A 396 1.47 12.89 4.89
N LEU A 397 1.93 11.76 5.45
CA LEU A 397 1.30 11.13 6.61
C LEU A 397 1.37 12.02 7.86
N ILE A 398 2.51 12.63 8.13
CA ILE A 398 2.69 13.54 9.28
C ILE A 398 1.72 14.72 9.17
N HIS A 399 1.64 15.36 8.01
CA HIS A 399 0.71 16.47 7.78
C HIS A 399 -0.76 16.04 7.87
N PHE A 400 -1.11 14.85 7.35
CA PHE A 400 -2.46 14.31 7.46
C PHE A 400 -2.87 14.12 8.93
N ILE A 401 -1.97 13.59 9.76
CA ILE A 401 -2.23 13.38 11.20
C ILE A 401 -2.36 14.72 11.93
N GLU A 402 -1.45 15.67 11.67
CA GLU A 402 -1.45 16.98 12.35
C GLU A 402 -2.65 17.85 11.99
N SER A 403 -3.08 17.83 10.72
CA SER A 403 -4.26 18.57 10.26
C SER A 403 -5.57 18.02 10.82
N ALA A 404 -5.63 16.71 11.10
CA ALA A 404 -6.77 16.09 11.78
C ALA A 404 -6.84 16.53 13.26
N ASP A 405 -5.70 16.70 13.93
CA ASP A 405 -5.63 17.13 15.33
C ASP A 405 -6.04 18.61 15.50
N THR A 406 -5.66 19.49 14.57
CA THR A 406 -6.02 20.92 14.63
C THR A 406 -7.52 21.17 14.46
N THR A 407 -8.15 20.51 13.49
CA THR A 407 -9.60 20.64 13.23
C THR A 407 -10.45 20.12 14.40
N ALA A 408 -10.02 19.05 15.09
CA ALA A 408 -10.69 18.56 16.29
C ALA A 408 -10.57 19.54 17.48
N GLY A 409 -9.46 20.28 17.57
CA GLY A 409 -9.22 21.30 18.59
C GLY A 409 -10.00 22.59 18.39
N GLU A 410 -10.28 22.99 17.15
CA GLU A 410 -11.07 24.18 16.82
C GLU A 410 -12.59 23.95 17.00
N ALA A 411 -13.09 22.78 16.59
CA ALA A 411 -14.51 22.42 16.77
C ALA A 411 -14.94 22.40 18.26
N LYS A 412 -14.01 22.12 19.18
CA LYS A 412 -14.25 22.16 20.64
C LYS A 412 -14.12 23.54 21.27
N ARG A 413 -13.43 24.50 20.64
CA ARG A 413 -13.32 25.87 21.16
C ARG A 413 -14.53 26.72 20.78
N ASN A 414 -15.23 26.32 19.71
CA ASN A 414 -16.41 26.99 19.19
C ASN A 414 -17.74 26.34 19.61
N ALA A 415 -17.69 25.31 20.46
CA ALA A 415 -18.81 24.64 21.11
C ALA A 415 -18.74 24.90 22.61
#